data_AF-B7RNM3-F1
#
_entry.id   AF-B7RNM3-F1
#
_cell.length_a   1.000
_cell.length_b   1.000
_cell.length_c   1.000
_cell.angle_alpha   90.00
_cell.angle_beta   90.00
_cell.angle_gamma   90.00
#
_symmetry.space_group_name_H-M   'P 1'
#
loop_
_entity.id
_entity.type
_entity.pdbx_description
1 polymer ?
#
loop_
_entity_poly.entity_id
_entity_poly.type
_entity_poly.pdbx_seq_one_letter_code
_entity_poly.pdbx_strand_id
1 'polypeptide(L)' 'MRRDYGSRLFDLIDAPYSSATKLAIIAATVEALMTWEPRIDVDTVTLRTFEPGKIIIDLSGRYLPDGREVTIAGIEVG' A
#
# COMPACT_ATOMS: atom_id res chain seq x y z
N MET A 1 14.42 -13.49 -13.14
CA MET A 1 14.23 -12.03 -13.14
C MET A 1 12.81 -11.77 -12.63
N ARG A 2 12.61 -11.15 -11.45
CA ARG A 2 11.28 -10.92 -10.85
C ARG A 2 10.66 -9.64 -11.42
N ARG A 3 10.37 -9.63 -12.73
CA ARG A 3 9.77 -8.47 -13.42
C ARG A 3 8.39 -8.11 -12.86
N ASP A 4 7.69 -9.08 -12.28
CA ASP A 4 6.33 -8.89 -11.77
C ASP A 4 6.32 -8.41 -10.30
N TYR A 5 7.48 -8.40 -9.62
CA TYR A 5 7.57 -7.96 -8.23
C TYR A 5 7.37 -6.45 -8.12
N GLY A 6 6.46 -6.03 -7.23
CA GLY A 6 6.20 -4.64 -6.95
C GLY A 6 4.72 -4.37 -6.74
N SER A 7 4.33 -3.12 -6.98
CA SER A 7 2.96 -2.66 -6.89
C SER A 7 2.65 -1.74 -8.07
N ARG A 8 1.38 -1.72 -8.47
CA ARG A 8 0.83 -0.81 -9.48
C ARG A 8 0.68 0.63 -8.95
N LEU A 9 1.14 0.89 -7.72
CA LEU A 9 1.22 2.24 -7.14
C LEU A 9 1.99 3.23 -8.04
N PHE A 10 3.05 2.77 -8.71
CA PHE A 10 3.85 3.62 -9.61
C PHE A 10 3.09 4.04 -10.88
N ASP A 11 2.04 3.32 -11.28
CA ASP A 11 1.17 3.75 -12.38
C ASP A 11 0.11 4.75 -11.91
N LEU A 12 -0.15 4.82 -10.60
CA LEU A 12 -1.23 5.60 -9.99
C LEU A 12 -0.77 6.93 -9.40
N ILE A 13 0.53 7.09 -9.12
CA ILE A 13 1.11 8.35 -8.62
C ILE A 13 0.92 9.50 -9.61
N ASP A 14 0.97 9.22 -10.92
CA ASP A 14 0.78 10.22 -11.98
C ASP A 14 -0.69 10.34 -12.43
N ALA A 15 -1.59 9.53 -11.87
CA ALA A 15 -2.99 9.57 -12.24
C ALA A 15 -3.70 10.82 -11.68
N PRO A 16 -4.78 11.30 -12.33
CA PRO A 16 -5.54 12.45 -11.85
C PRO A 16 -6.00 12.28 -10.41
N TYR A 17 -5.87 13.33 -9.61
CA TYR A 17 -6.28 13.31 -8.21
C TYR A 17 -7.79 13.17 -8.08
N SER A 18 -8.25 12.02 -7.58
CA SER A 18 -9.68 11.75 -7.39
C SER A 18 -9.92 10.74 -6.28
N SER A 19 -11.15 10.66 -5.77
CA SER A 19 -11.56 9.62 -4.82
C SER A 19 -11.38 8.21 -5.40
N ALA A 20 -11.54 8.04 -6.72
CA ALA A 20 -11.32 6.77 -7.39
C ALA A 20 -9.83 6.38 -7.38
N THR A 21 -8.94 7.35 -7.65
CA THR A 21 -7.48 7.15 -7.60
C THR A 21 -7.03 6.81 -6.18
N LYS A 22 -7.57 7.49 -5.17
CA LYS A 22 -7.33 7.16 -3.75
C LYS A 22 -7.69 5.70 -3.43
N LEU A 23 -8.86 5.24 -3.88
CA LEU A 23 -9.27 3.85 -3.67
C LEU A 23 -8.37 2.87 -4.43
N ALA A 24 -7.98 3.21 -5.67
CA ALA A 24 -7.08 2.40 -6.47
C ALA A 24 -5.69 2.24 -5.83
N ILE A 25 -5.17 3.31 -5.19
CA ILE A 25 -3.89 3.27 -4.45
C ILE A 25 -3.99 2.33 -3.25
N ILE A 26 -5.08 2.42 -2.48
CA ILE A 26 -5.34 1.51 -1.36
C ILE A 26 -5.40 0.06 -1.85
N ALA A 27 -6.18 -0.20 -2.91
CA ALA A 27 -6.29 -1.54 -3.50
C ALA A 27 -4.93 -2.07 -3.99
N ALA A 28 -4.17 -1.27 -4.74
CA ALA A 28 -2.85 -1.65 -5.25
C ALA A 28 -1.83 -1.95 -4.13
N THR A 29 -1.97 -1.29 -2.97
CA THR A 29 -1.15 -1.56 -1.79
C THR A 29 -1.51 -2.93 -1.20
N VAL A 30 -2.81 -3.19 -0.99
CA VAL A 30 -3.31 -4.46 -0.44
C VAL A 30 -2.99 -5.62 -1.38
N GLU A 31 -3.23 -5.47 -2.69
CA GLU A 31 -2.93 -6.49 -3.70
C GLU A 31 -1.44 -6.87 -3.71
N ALA A 32 -0.55 -5.88 -3.64
CA ALA A 32 0.88 -6.11 -3.60
C ALA A 32 1.30 -6.86 -2.31
N LEU A 33 0.75 -6.47 -1.15
CA LEU A 33 1.02 -7.16 0.11
C LEU A 33 0.47 -8.59 0.11
N MET A 34 -0.75 -8.82 -0.37
CA MET A 34 -1.31 -10.17 -0.49
C MET A 34 -0.49 -11.08 -1.42
N THR A 35 0.06 -10.52 -2.49
CA THR A 35 0.86 -11.28 -3.47
C THR A 35 2.27 -11.58 -2.94
N TRP A 36 2.91 -10.57 -2.34
CA TRP A 36 4.34 -10.62 -2.04
C TRP A 36 4.70 -10.78 -0.56
N GLU A 37 3.76 -10.49 0.34
CA GLU A 37 3.94 -10.58 1.79
C GLU A 37 2.74 -11.28 2.47
N PRO A 38 2.47 -12.56 2.15
CA PRO A 38 1.31 -13.30 2.66
C PRO A 38 1.39 -13.59 4.17
N ARG A 39 2.50 -13.23 4.84
CA ARG A 39 2.65 -13.35 6.30
C ARG A 39 1.99 -12.21 7.05
N ILE A 40 1.56 -11.15 6.37
CA ILE A 40 0.86 -10.02 6.96
C ILE A 40 -0.60 -10.07 6.51
N ASP A 41 -1.50 -10.20 7.47
CA ASP A 41 -2.93 -9.97 7.26
C ASP A 41 -3.20 -8.48 7.44
N VAL A 42 -3.66 -7.81 6.39
CA VAL A 42 -3.78 -6.36 6.33
C VAL A 42 -5.15 -5.93 6.85
N ASP A 43 -5.18 -5.25 8.00
CA ASP A 43 -6.43 -4.79 8.61
C ASP A 43 -6.84 -3.41 8.08
N THR A 44 -5.89 -2.49 7.93
CA THR A 44 -6.19 -1.12 7.54
C THR A 44 -5.04 -0.52 6.73
N VAL A 45 -5.41 0.16 5.65
CA VAL A 45 -4.50 0.99 4.84
C VAL A 45 -5.10 2.37 4.74
N THR A 46 -4.33 3.39 5.10
CA THR A 46 -4.74 4.79 5.01
C THR A 46 -3.71 5.61 4.26
N LEU A 47 -4.19 6.62 3.54
CA LEU A 47 -3.32 7.63 2.94
C LEU A 47 -3.24 8.81 3.91
N ARG A 48 -2.10 8.94 4.58
CA ARG A 48 -1.78 10.09 5.44
C ARG A 48 -1.67 11.36 4.59
N THR A 49 -1.00 11.24 3.45
CA THR A 49 -0.88 12.31 2.45
C THR A 49 -1.21 11.72 1.10
N PHE A 50 -2.01 12.47 0.35
CA PHE A 50 -2.28 12.19 -1.05
C PHE A 50 -2.15 13.53 -1.77
N GLU A 51 -0.99 13.76 -2.38
CA GLU A 51 -0.66 14.97 -3.14
C GLU A 51 0.00 14.55 -4.46
N PRO A 52 -0.05 15.38 -5.52
CA PRO A 52 0.65 15.07 -6.77
C PRO A 52 2.14 14.81 -6.53
N GLY A 53 2.63 13.67 -7.01
CA GLY A 53 4.04 13.28 -6.86
C GLY A 53 4.48 12.87 -5.45
N LYS A 54 3.56 12.84 -4.47
CA LYS A 54 3.87 12.38 -3.11
C LYS A 54 2.68 11.74 -2.42
N ILE A 55 2.82 10.46 -2.12
CA ILE A 55 1.84 9.68 -1.37
C ILE A 55 2.51 9.16 -0.11
N ILE A 56 1.86 9.35 1.04
CA ILE A 56 2.29 8.75 2.30
C ILE A 56 1.22 7.76 2.75
N ILE A 57 1.61 6.50 2.89
CA ILE A 57 0.76 5.39 3.27
C ILE A 57 1.09 4.94 4.70
N ASP A 58 0.04 4.76 5.49
CA ASP A 58 0.11 4.08 6.77
C ASP A 58 -0.70 2.78 6.69
N LEU A 59 -0.13 1.72 7.24
CA LEU A 59 -0.63 0.35 7.21
C LEU A 59 -0.66 -0.19 8.64
N SER A 60 -1.73 -0.89 8.99
CA SER A 60 -1.77 -1.77 10.17
C SER A 60 -2.34 -3.14 9.82
N GLY A 61 -1.92 -4.15 10.56
CA GLY A 61 -2.34 -5.52 10.35
C GLY A 61 -1.76 -6.47 11.38
N ARG A 62 -1.86 -7.76 11.11
CA ARG A 62 -1.35 -8.84 11.95
C ARG A 62 -0.28 -9.64 11.22
N TYR A 63 0.86 -9.85 11.87
CA TYR A 63 1.85 -10.81 11.42
C TYR A 63 1.40 -12.22 11.82
N LEU A 64 1.03 -13.03 10.83
CA LEU A 64 0.45 -14.36 11.02
C LEU A 64 1.36 -15.36 11.75
N PRO A 65 2.69 -15.39 11.54
CA PRO A 65 3.55 -16.40 12.17
C PRO A 65 3.59 -16.37 13.71
N ASP A 66 3.35 -15.22 14.34
CA ASP A 66 3.35 -15.11 15.80
C ASP A 66 2.19 -14.27 16.38
N GLY A 67 1.27 -13.83 15.51
CA GLY A 67 0.04 -13.12 15.88
C GLY A 67 0.24 -11.68 16.32
N ARG A 68 1.45 -11.12 16.24
CA ARG A 68 1.74 -9.74 16.64
C ARG A 68 1.07 -8.73 15.71
N GLU A 69 0.63 -7.63 16.30
CA GLU A 69 0.21 -6.47 15.52
C GLU A 69 1.42 -5.81 14.87
N VAL A 70 1.26 -5.44 13.61
CA VAL A 70 2.24 -4.71 12.82
C VAL A 70 1.60 -3.38 12.44
N THR A 71 2.31 -2.30 12.72
CA THR A 71 1.97 -0.97 12.21
C THR A 71 3.18 -0.44 11.49
N ILE A 72 2.99 -0.07 10.22
CA ILE A 72 3.99 0.58 9.39
C ILE A 72 3.43 1.93 9.00
N ALA A 73 4.06 2.99 9.50
CA ALA A 73 3.66 4.35 9.21
C ALA A 73 4.72 5.04 8.35
N GLY A 74 4.28 5.99 7.51
CA GLY A 74 5.18 6.85 6.76
C GLY A 74 5.80 6.21 5.54
N ILE A 75 5.14 5.25 4.89
CA ILE A 75 5.62 4.68 3.62
C ILE A 75 5.47 5.75 2.55
N GLU A 76 6.58 6.31 2.10
CA GLU A 76 6.61 7.34 1.06
C GLU A 76 6.74 6.72 -0.33
N VAL A 77 5.86 7.14 -1.24
CA VAL A 77 5.89 6.80 -2.66
C VAL A 77 5.92 8.11 -3.45
N GLY A 78 7.01 8.34 -4.18
CA GLY A 78 7.36 9.58 -4.88
C GLY A 78 8.43 9.33 -5.93
#